data_AF-A0A2D8Y453-F1
#
_entry.id   AF-A0A2D8Y453-F1
#
_cell.length_a   1.000
_cell.length_b   1.000
_cell.length_c   1.000
_cell.angle_alpha   90.00
_cell.angle_beta   90.00
_cell.angle_gamma   90.00
#
_symmetry.space_group_name_H-M   'P 1'
#
loop_
_entity.id
_entity.type
_entity.pdbx_description
1 polymer ?
#
loop_
_entity_poly.entity_id
_entity_poly.type
_entity_poly.pdbx_seq_one_letter_code
_entity_poly.pdbx_strand_id
1 'polypeptide(L)'
;DGEDVLIFEGIDKENAKITMYIGYESFKIYRLEYERDPKVGKYANSIWIYKKNSVGKLYLSYMTREWVGARRLPENVKKTMISSGQKVKEFYPVSFRHELFVTRLIEDKSKFDSFYDMEQKDMSLYKGPYNKFFWENFSVPPETKVYKDNIKELESLYGVPIQTQFLYSN
;
A
#
# COMPACT_ATOMS: atom_id res chain seq x y z
N ASP A 1 -22.06 2.86 11.86
CA ASP A 1 -23.43 2.76 11.32
C ASP A 1 -24.48 2.42 12.37
N GLY A 2 -24.16 2.45 13.67
CA GLY A 2 -25.14 2.29 14.76
C GLY A 2 -25.69 0.87 14.96
N GLU A 3 -25.35 -0.06 14.06
CA GLU A 3 -25.75 -1.46 14.11
C GLU A 3 -24.75 -2.28 14.94
N ASP A 4 -25.27 -3.17 15.79
CA ASP A 4 -24.46 -4.14 16.51
C ASP A 4 -23.84 -5.15 15.54
N VAL A 5 -22.60 -5.57 15.83
CA VAL A 5 -21.85 -6.52 14.99
C VAL A 5 -21.48 -7.77 15.78
N LEU A 6 -21.67 -8.92 15.12
CA LEU A 6 -21.15 -10.20 15.54
C LEU A 6 -19.75 -10.39 14.95
N ILE A 7 -18.82 -10.90 15.75
CA ILE A 7 -17.44 -11.18 15.33
C ILE A 7 -17.29 -12.69 15.17
N PHE A 8 -16.88 -13.11 13.98
CA PHE A 8 -16.61 -14.50 13.66
C PHE A 8 -15.14 -14.66 13.28
N GLU A 9 -14.47 -15.62 13.92
CA GLU A 9 -13.12 -16.02 13.57
C GLU A 9 -13.14 -17.41 12.94
N GLY A 10 -12.33 -17.61 11.91
CA GLY A 10 -12.19 -18.89 11.24
C GLY A 10 -10.81 -19.03 10.61
N ILE A 11 -10.48 -20.25 10.23
CA ILE A 11 -9.27 -20.59 9.49
C ILE A 11 -9.67 -21.07 8.09
N ASP A 12 -9.04 -20.52 7.05
CA ASP A 12 -9.29 -20.93 5.67
C ASP A 12 -8.50 -22.19 5.28
N LYS A 13 -8.64 -22.62 4.02
CA LYS A 13 -7.95 -23.82 3.50
C LYS A 13 -6.43 -23.66 3.38
N GLU A 14 -5.93 -22.43 3.42
CA GLU A 14 -4.51 -22.09 3.37
C GLU A 14 -3.93 -21.80 4.77
N ASN A 15 -4.66 -22.14 5.85
CA ASN A 15 -4.33 -21.83 7.25
C ASN A 15 -4.27 -20.32 7.55
N ALA A 16 -4.93 -19.49 6.76
CA ALA A 16 -5.07 -18.07 7.07
C ALA A 16 -6.17 -17.86 8.10
N LYS A 17 -5.91 -17.00 9.09
CA LYS A 17 -6.93 -16.50 10.00
C LYS A 17 -7.80 -15.48 9.28
N ILE A 18 -9.11 -15.68 9.33
CA ILE A 18 -10.12 -14.76 8.83
C ILE A 18 -10.96 -14.27 10.01
N THR A 19 -11.09 -12.96 10.15
CA THR A 19 -12.00 -12.34 11.12
C THR A 19 -13.05 -11.52 10.37
N MET A 20 -14.32 -11.82 10.57
CA MET A 20 -15.45 -11.13 9.95
C MET A 20 -16.30 -10.42 10.99
N TYR A 21 -16.62 -9.16 10.70
CA TYR A 21 -17.53 -8.34 11.50
C TYR A 21 -18.85 -8.21 10.73
N ILE A 22 -19.85 -8.96 11.17
CA ILE A 22 -21.13 -9.11 10.48
C ILE A 22 -22.21 -8.38 11.26
N GLY A 23 -22.97 -7.52 10.60
CA GLY A 23 -24.11 -6.84 11.20
C GLY A 23 -25.17 -7.82 11.69
N TYR A 24 -25.62 -7.64 12.93
CA TYR A 24 -26.60 -8.53 13.55
C TYR A 24 -27.94 -8.55 12.82
N GLU A 25 -28.39 -7.39 12.35
CA GLU A 25 -29.67 -7.25 11.67
C GLU A 25 -29.55 -7.37 10.14
N SER A 26 -28.51 -6.76 9.58
CA SER A 26 -28.34 -6.66 8.13
C SER A 26 -27.65 -7.87 7.51
N PHE A 27 -26.97 -8.68 8.31
CA PHE A 27 -26.09 -9.77 7.87
C PHE A 27 -24.99 -9.33 6.89
N LYS A 28 -24.68 -8.03 6.85
CA LYS A 28 -23.67 -7.46 5.98
C LYS A 28 -22.29 -7.50 6.65
N ILE A 29 -21.23 -7.71 5.88
CA ILE A 29 -19.85 -7.69 6.38
C ILE A 29 -19.34 -6.25 6.36
N TYR A 30 -19.08 -5.68 7.54
CA TYR A 30 -18.54 -4.32 7.71
C TYR A 30 -17.03 -4.28 7.76
N ARG A 31 -16.40 -5.36 8.23
CA ARG A 31 -14.95 -5.49 8.24
C ARG A 31 -14.57 -6.93 8.00
N LEU A 32 -13.52 -7.10 7.21
CA LEU A 32 -12.86 -8.36 6.95
C LEU A 32 -11.39 -8.18 7.29
N GLU A 33 -10.86 -9.08 8.08
CA GLU A 33 -9.43 -9.20 8.35
C GLU A 33 -8.95 -10.55 7.86
N TYR A 34 -7.75 -10.55 7.30
CA TYR A 34 -7.13 -11.74 6.76
C TYR A 34 -5.66 -11.73 7.14
N GLU A 35 -5.20 -12.76 7.82
CA GLU A 35 -3.82 -12.89 8.29
C GLU A 35 -3.30 -14.27 7.91
N ARG A 36 -2.10 -14.34 7.33
CA ARG A 36 -1.46 -15.60 7.01
C ARG A 36 0.05 -15.54 7.06
N ASP A 37 0.64 -16.71 7.21
CA ASP A 37 2.05 -16.93 6.94
C ASP A 37 2.20 -17.32 5.45
N PRO A 38 2.76 -16.44 4.60
CA PRO A 38 2.89 -16.74 3.18
C PRO A 38 3.99 -17.77 2.93
N LYS A 39 3.87 -18.56 1.84
CA LYS A 39 4.92 -19.50 1.39
C LYS A 39 6.28 -18.85 1.19
N VAL A 40 6.29 -17.57 0.81
CA VAL A 40 7.47 -16.71 0.70
C VAL A 40 7.19 -15.44 1.50
N GLY A 41 8.07 -15.13 2.44
CA GLY A 41 7.91 -14.03 3.39
C GLY A 41 7.82 -14.52 4.82
N LYS A 42 7.41 -13.63 5.72
CA LYS A 42 7.16 -13.95 7.13
C LYS A 42 5.68 -13.89 7.46
N TYR A 43 5.00 -12.86 6.98
CA TYR A 43 3.63 -12.58 7.37
C TYR A 43 2.94 -11.74 6.31
N ALA A 44 1.65 -11.95 6.11
CA ALA A 44 0.82 -11.11 5.27
C ALA A 44 -0.52 -10.86 5.96
N ASN A 45 -0.89 -9.60 6.12
CA ASN A 45 -2.19 -9.21 6.65
C ASN A 45 -2.94 -8.31 5.68
N SER A 46 -4.25 -8.30 5.80
CA SER A 46 -5.12 -7.45 5.01
C SER A 46 -6.36 -7.09 5.80
N ILE A 47 -6.83 -5.86 5.62
CA ILE A 47 -8.04 -5.34 6.25
C ILE A 47 -8.87 -4.68 5.15
N TRP A 48 -10.17 -4.98 5.12
CA TRP A 48 -11.17 -4.28 4.31
C TRP A 48 -12.24 -3.74 5.24
N ILE A 49 -12.56 -2.45 5.11
CA ILE A 49 -13.61 -1.78 5.90
C ILE A 49 -14.66 -1.23 4.95
N TYR A 50 -15.90 -1.63 5.17
CA TYR A 50 -17.07 -1.20 4.43
C TYR A 50 -17.90 -0.22 5.26
N LYS A 51 -18.48 0.77 4.59
CA LYS A 51 -19.39 1.74 5.19
C LYS A 51 -20.66 1.86 4.35
N LYS A 52 -21.79 2.19 4.99
CA LYS A 52 -23.01 2.58 4.27
C LYS A 52 -22.83 3.97 3.66
N ASN A 53 -23.26 4.13 2.40
CA ASN A 53 -23.52 5.45 1.83
C ASN A 53 -24.88 5.99 2.34
N SER A 54 -25.27 7.19 1.90
CA SER A 54 -26.53 7.84 2.31
C SER A 54 -27.79 7.04 2.00
N VAL A 55 -27.74 6.09 1.06
CA VAL A 55 -28.86 5.22 0.67
C VAL A 55 -28.75 3.80 1.25
N GLY A 56 -27.80 3.57 2.18
CA GLY A 56 -27.65 2.30 2.89
C GLY A 56 -26.91 1.18 2.12
N LYS A 57 -26.33 1.49 0.95
CA LYS A 57 -25.47 0.56 0.20
C LYS A 57 -24.07 0.56 0.80
N LEU A 58 -23.48 -0.62 0.94
CA LEU A 58 -22.09 -0.74 1.37
C LEU A 58 -21.13 -0.42 0.23
N TYR A 59 -20.07 0.29 0.56
CA TYR A 59 -18.92 0.50 -0.31
C TYR A 59 -17.63 0.23 0.48
N LEU A 60 -16.58 -0.21 -0.22
CA LEU A 60 -15.25 -0.37 0.37
C LEU A 60 -14.70 1.02 0.68
N SER A 61 -14.63 1.38 1.95
CA SER A 61 -14.18 2.71 2.39
C SER A 61 -12.67 2.79 2.59
N TYR A 62 -12.06 1.67 2.97
CA TYR A 62 -10.66 1.56 3.30
C TYR A 62 -10.18 0.13 3.08
N MET A 63 -8.97 -0.01 2.56
CA MET A 63 -8.29 -1.29 2.46
C MET A 63 -6.80 -1.10 2.76
N THR A 64 -6.24 -2.02 3.52
CA THR A 64 -4.79 -2.23 3.60
C THR A 64 -4.45 -3.66 3.30
N ARG A 65 -3.31 -3.85 2.63
CA ARG A 65 -2.66 -5.15 2.47
C ARG A 65 -1.19 -4.96 2.72
N GLU A 66 -0.63 -5.67 3.68
CA GLU A 66 0.79 -5.64 3.97
C GLU A 66 1.37 -7.04 3.87
N TRP A 67 2.49 -7.13 3.16
CA TRP A 67 3.33 -8.31 3.13
C TRP A 67 4.66 -7.95 3.78
N VAL A 68 5.08 -8.76 4.73
CA VAL A 68 6.37 -8.63 5.42
C VAL A 68 7.21 -9.84 5.07
N GLY A 69 8.45 -9.61 4.69
CA GLY A 69 9.39 -10.68 4.39
C GLY A 69 10.82 -10.19 4.33
N ALA A 70 11.62 -10.83 3.50
CA ALA A 70 12.98 -10.39 3.23
C ALA A 70 13.26 -10.50 1.74
N ARG A 71 14.07 -9.59 1.21
CA ARG A 71 14.55 -9.63 -0.17
C ARG A 71 16.07 -9.59 -0.22
N ARG A 72 16.62 -10.20 -1.26
CA ARG A 72 18.03 -10.03 -1.61
C ARG A 72 18.25 -8.60 -2.07
N LEU A 73 19.37 -8.01 -1.66
CA LEU A 73 19.77 -6.73 -2.22
C LEU A 73 20.13 -6.90 -3.70
N PRO A 74 19.74 -5.94 -4.56
CA PRO A 74 20.29 -5.81 -5.89
C PRO A 74 21.82 -5.71 -5.85
N GLU A 75 22.50 -6.31 -6.83
CA GLU A 75 23.95 -6.46 -6.79
C GLU A 75 24.69 -5.10 -6.84
N ASN A 76 24.12 -4.10 -7.53
CA ASN A 76 24.63 -2.73 -7.55
C ASN A 76 24.61 -2.07 -6.17
N VAL A 77 23.52 -2.26 -5.41
CA VAL A 77 23.38 -1.74 -4.04
C VAL A 77 24.40 -2.43 -3.13
N LYS A 78 24.51 -3.76 -3.24
CA LYS A 78 25.47 -4.55 -2.47
C LYS A 78 26.92 -4.09 -2.70
N LYS A 79 27.33 -3.87 -3.96
CA LYS A 79 28.67 -3.37 -4.31
C LYS A 79 28.94 -1.99 -3.69
N THR A 80 27.96 -1.09 -3.77
CA THR A 80 28.07 0.27 -3.20
C THR A 80 28.26 0.22 -1.69
N MET A 81 27.44 -0.57 -0.99
CA MET A 81 27.56 -0.73 0.47
C MET A 81 28.93 -1.29 0.88
N ILE A 82 29.43 -2.33 0.17
CA ILE A 82 30.76 -2.89 0.41
C ILE A 82 31.85 -1.82 0.21
N SER A 83 31.76 -1.04 -0.87
CA SER A 83 32.74 0.03 -1.16
C SER A 83 32.75 1.14 -0.11
N SER A 84 31.61 1.38 0.56
CA SER A 84 31.50 2.31 1.68
C SER A 84 31.95 1.74 3.04
N GLY A 85 32.50 0.52 3.06
CA GLY A 85 32.96 -0.16 4.28
C GLY A 85 31.85 -0.78 5.13
N GLN A 86 30.61 -0.84 4.63
CA GLN A 86 29.48 -1.41 5.36
C GLN A 86 29.46 -2.95 5.26
N LYS A 87 29.09 -3.61 6.37
CA LYS A 87 28.82 -5.06 6.37
C LYS A 87 27.47 -5.34 5.72
N VAL A 88 27.47 -6.12 4.63
CA VAL A 88 26.26 -6.40 3.87
C VAL A 88 25.69 -7.77 4.22
N LYS A 89 24.41 -7.80 4.60
CA LYS A 89 23.63 -9.04 4.76
C LYS A 89 23.14 -9.53 3.39
N GLU A 90 23.01 -10.84 3.20
CA GLU A 90 22.47 -11.39 1.95
C GLU A 90 20.99 -11.01 1.76
N PHE A 91 20.23 -10.93 2.86
CA PHE A 91 18.82 -10.59 2.88
C PHE A 91 18.53 -9.45 3.84
N TYR A 92 17.65 -8.54 3.43
CA TYR A 92 17.15 -7.44 4.25
C TYR A 92 15.65 -7.57 4.47
N PRO A 93 15.16 -7.30 5.69
CA PRO A 93 13.73 -7.29 5.96
C PRO A 93 13.08 -6.16 5.14
N VAL A 94 11.95 -6.47 4.51
CA VAL A 94 11.17 -5.49 3.76
C VAL A 94 9.69 -5.72 4.06
N SER A 95 8.91 -4.65 3.99
CA SER A 95 7.45 -4.73 3.93
C SER A 95 6.93 -3.96 2.73
N PHE A 96 5.92 -4.54 2.08
CA PHE A 96 5.18 -3.90 1.00
C PHE A 96 3.75 -3.68 1.48
N ARG A 97 3.36 -2.42 1.65
CA ARG A 97 2.02 -2.03 2.04
C ARG A 97 1.31 -1.37 0.86
N HIS A 98 0.16 -1.93 0.50
CA HIS A 98 -0.82 -1.27 -0.36
C HIS A 98 -1.93 -0.73 0.53
N GLU A 99 -2.23 0.55 0.37
CA GLU A 99 -3.24 1.25 1.14
C GLU A 99 -4.16 2.01 0.20
N LEU A 100 -5.46 1.88 0.44
CA LEU A 100 -6.51 2.54 -0.33
C LEU A 100 -7.50 3.16 0.64
N PHE A 101 -7.84 4.42 0.39
CA PHE A 101 -8.89 5.15 1.09
C PHE A 101 -9.79 5.82 0.06
N VAL A 102 -11.10 5.74 0.26
CA VAL A 102 -12.06 6.38 -0.64
C VAL A 102 -12.32 7.81 -0.19
N THR A 103 -12.00 8.77 -1.04
CA THR A 103 -12.26 10.20 -0.82
C THR A 103 -13.60 10.67 -1.38
N ARG A 104 -14.09 10.01 -2.44
CA ARG A 104 -15.35 10.35 -3.11
C ARG A 104 -15.99 9.11 -3.72
N LEU A 105 -17.32 9.04 -3.64
CA LEU A 105 -18.13 8.05 -4.34
C LEU A 105 -18.76 8.69 -5.58
N ILE A 106 -18.55 8.06 -6.73
CA ILE A 106 -19.20 8.40 -8.00
C ILE A 106 -19.98 7.15 -8.42
N GLU A 107 -21.30 7.24 -8.48
CA GLU A 107 -22.16 6.11 -8.88
C GLU A 107 -22.56 6.17 -10.37
N ASP A 108 -22.38 7.33 -11.00
CA ASP A 108 -22.66 7.55 -12.41
C ASP A 108 -21.64 6.83 -13.29
N LYS A 109 -22.05 5.68 -13.83
CA LYS A 109 -21.22 4.81 -14.67
C LYS A 109 -20.72 5.49 -15.95
N SER A 110 -21.37 6.55 -16.42
CA SER A 110 -20.91 7.29 -17.61
C SER A 110 -19.56 7.98 -17.39
N LYS A 111 -19.17 8.19 -16.13
CA LYS A 111 -17.89 8.78 -15.73
C LYS A 111 -16.77 7.75 -15.56
N PHE A 112 -17.05 6.48 -15.83
CA PHE A 112 -16.09 5.40 -15.63
C PHE A 112 -15.44 5.08 -16.97
N ASP A 113 -14.12 5.02 -16.99
CA ASP A 113 -13.39 4.53 -18.15
C ASP A 113 -13.59 3.02 -18.31
N SER A 114 -13.86 2.57 -19.53
CA SER A 114 -13.92 1.15 -19.87
C SER A 114 -12.53 0.66 -20.26
N PHE A 115 -11.89 -0.12 -19.39
CA PHE A 115 -10.62 -0.76 -19.71
C PHE A 115 -10.90 -2.16 -20.29
N TYR A 116 -10.76 -2.30 -21.61
CA TYR A 116 -10.93 -3.59 -22.30
C TYR A 116 -9.75 -4.55 -22.08
N ASP A 117 -8.62 -4.03 -21.62
CA ASP A 117 -7.38 -4.78 -21.49
C ASP A 117 -6.66 -4.37 -20.20
N MET A 118 -7.07 -4.99 -19.08
CA MET A 118 -6.26 -4.96 -17.87
C MET A 118 -5.36 -6.20 -17.89
N GLU A 119 -4.37 -6.22 -18.79
CA GLU A 119 -3.16 -6.96 -18.46
C GLU A 119 -2.74 -6.49 -17.06
N GLN A 120 -2.72 -7.40 -16.09
CA GLN A 120 -2.26 -7.13 -14.73
C GLN A 120 -0.76 -6.80 -14.77
N LYS A 121 -0.44 -5.59 -15.23
CA LYS A 121 0.91 -5.06 -15.20
C LYS A 121 1.17 -4.54 -13.80
N ASP A 122 2.38 -4.78 -13.32
CA ASP A 122 2.88 -4.11 -12.13
C ASP A 122 2.74 -2.59 -12.33
N MET A 123 2.35 -1.85 -11.29
CA MET A 123 2.16 -0.39 -11.35
C MET A 123 3.42 0.33 -11.87
N SER A 124 4.61 -0.21 -11.61
CA SER A 124 5.89 0.32 -12.12
C SER A 124 6.08 0.17 -13.64
N LEU A 125 5.32 -0.73 -14.28
CA LEU A 125 5.38 -0.98 -15.72
C LEU A 125 4.43 -0.06 -16.52
N TYR A 126 3.53 0.65 -15.84
CA TYR A 126 2.69 1.65 -16.50
C TYR A 126 3.55 2.87 -16.88
N LYS A 127 3.75 3.05 -18.18
CA LYS A 127 4.41 4.24 -18.73
C LYS A 127 3.38 5.36 -18.90
N GLY A 128 3.00 6.00 -17.80
CA GLY A 128 2.24 7.25 -17.86
C GLY A 128 3.11 8.35 -18.47
N PRO A 129 2.64 9.08 -19.51
CA PRO A 129 3.41 10.21 -20.04
C PRO A 129 3.60 11.27 -18.96
N TYR A 130 4.81 11.85 -18.87
CA TYR A 130 5.09 12.93 -17.94
C TYR A 130 4.16 14.12 -18.19
N ASN A 131 3.33 14.46 -17.21
CA ASN A 131 2.43 15.61 -17.26
C ASN A 131 2.99 16.75 -16.41
N LYS A 132 3.68 17.70 -17.06
CA LYS A 132 4.27 18.87 -16.42
C LYS A 132 3.23 19.69 -15.63
N PHE A 133 2.06 19.94 -16.23
CA PHE A 133 1.00 20.73 -15.60
C PHE A 133 0.47 20.08 -14.32
N PHE A 134 0.32 18.76 -14.29
CA PHE A 134 -0.04 18.04 -13.08
C PHE A 134 0.98 18.28 -11.97
N TRP A 135 2.27 18.04 -12.24
CA TRP A 135 3.32 18.16 -11.22
C TRP A 135 3.55 19.59 -10.72
N GLU A 136 3.36 20.59 -11.57
CA GLU A 136 3.46 22.01 -11.18
C GLU A 136 2.28 22.47 -10.32
N ASN A 137 1.12 21.79 -10.41
CA ASN A 137 -0.10 22.16 -9.68
C ASN A 137 -0.51 21.12 -8.62
N PHE A 138 0.31 20.09 -8.40
CA PHE A 138 0.03 19.04 -7.44
C PHE A 138 0.27 19.55 -6.02
N SER A 139 -0.82 19.86 -5.31
CA SER A 139 -0.75 20.26 -3.92
C SER A 139 -0.59 19.04 -3.03
N VAL A 140 0.64 18.73 -2.63
CA VAL A 140 0.89 17.78 -1.54
C VAL A 140 0.50 18.40 -0.19
N PRO A 141 0.12 17.58 0.81
CA PRO A 141 0.03 18.05 2.20
C PRO A 141 1.32 18.77 2.60
N PRO A 142 1.25 19.77 3.50
CA PRO A 142 2.45 20.44 3.99
C PRO A 142 3.43 19.41 4.56
N GLU A 143 4.71 19.60 4.25
CA GLU A 143 5.78 18.72 4.68
C GLU A 143 5.71 18.45 6.18
N THR A 144 5.42 17.19 6.53
CA THR A 144 5.37 16.77 7.93
C THR A 144 6.77 16.82 8.53
N LYS A 145 6.86 16.92 9.87
CA LYS A 145 8.15 16.86 10.57
C LYS A 145 8.93 15.59 10.20
N VAL A 146 8.23 14.45 10.12
CA VAL A 146 8.80 13.15 9.70
C VAL A 146 9.39 13.22 8.29
N TYR A 147 8.71 13.87 7.34
CA TYR A 147 9.22 14.03 5.98
C TYR A 147 10.53 14.84 5.97
N LYS A 148 10.58 15.95 6.71
CA LYS A 148 11.77 16.81 6.79
C LYS A 148 12.95 16.10 7.46
N ASP A 149 12.67 15.33 8.51
CA ASP A 149 13.69 14.56 9.23
C ASP A 149 14.29 13.47 8.31
N ASN A 150 13.44 12.74 7.57
CA ASN A 150 13.89 11.76 6.58
C ASN A 150 14.73 12.37 5.46
N ILE A 151 14.33 13.53 4.92
CA ILE A 151 15.12 14.22 3.87
C ILE A 151 16.50 14.59 4.39
N LYS A 152 16.59 15.19 5.58
CA LYS A 152 17.88 15.56 6.17
C LYS A 152 18.79 14.35 6.38
N GLU A 153 18.23 13.23 6.84
CA GLU A 153 18.99 11.99 7.01
C GLU A 153 19.52 11.47 5.67
N LEU A 154 18.68 11.43 4.64
CA LEU A 154 19.08 11.01 3.29
C LEU A 154 20.16 11.91 2.69
N GLU A 155 20.00 13.23 2.77
CA GLU A 155 21.01 14.18 2.29
C GLU A 155 22.34 14.04 3.06
N SER A 156 22.28 13.80 4.38
CA SER A 156 23.47 13.56 5.20
C SER A 156 24.17 12.24 4.85
N LEU A 157 23.42 11.18 4.52
CA LEU A 157 23.98 9.86 4.21
C LEU A 157 24.72 9.86 2.87
N TYR A 158 24.20 10.57 1.88
CA TYR A 158 24.76 10.58 0.52
C TYR A 158 25.59 11.83 0.21
N GLY A 159 25.55 12.86 1.05
CA GLY A 159 26.32 14.10 0.88
C GLY A 159 25.88 14.94 -0.33
N VAL A 160 24.68 14.69 -0.86
CA VAL A 160 24.13 15.35 -2.05
C VAL A 160 22.66 15.69 -1.85
N PRO A 161 22.14 16.78 -2.46
CA PRO A 161 20.74 17.18 -2.32
C PRO A 161 19.76 16.11 -2.78
N ILE A 162 18.60 16.03 -2.14
CA ILE A 162 17.59 14.99 -2.41
C ILE A 162 17.10 15.01 -3.86
N GLN A 163 17.00 16.19 -4.49
CA GLN A 163 16.63 16.29 -5.90
C GLN A 163 17.67 15.62 -6.81
N THR A 164 18.95 15.78 -6.49
CA THR A 164 20.05 15.15 -7.23
C THR A 164 20.01 13.63 -7.05
N GLN A 165 19.74 13.14 -5.84
CA GLN A 165 19.59 11.71 -5.57
C GLN A 165 18.48 11.10 -6.45
N PHE A 166 17.30 11.71 -6.48
CA PHE A 166 16.19 11.20 -7.30
C PHE A 166 16.44 11.28 -8.80
N LEU A 167 17.18 12.28 -9.27
CA LEU A 167 17.51 12.43 -10.69
C LEU A 167 18.36 11.27 -11.24
N TYR A 168 19.27 10.72 -10.42
CA TYR A 168 20.21 9.68 -10.82
C TYR A 168 19.89 8.28 -10.23
N SER A 169 18.78 8.14 -9.51
CA SER A 169 18.34 6.87 -8.88
C SER A 169 17.61 5.93 -9.85
N ASN A 170 17.24 6.40 -11.05
CA ASN A 170 16.53 5.64 -12.09
C ASN A 170 17.41 5.34 -13.31
#